data_AF-A0A444U2J1-F1
#
_entry.id   AF-A0A444U2J1-F1
#
_cell.length_a   1.000
_cell.length_b   1.000
_cell.length_c   1.000
_cell.angle_alpha   90.00
_cell.angle_beta   90.00
_cell.angle_gamma   90.00
#
_symmetry.space_group_name_H-M   'P 1'
#
loop_
_entity.id
_entity.type
_entity.pdbx_description
1 polymer ?
#
loop_
_entity_poly.entity_id
_entity_poly.type
_entity_poly.pdbx_seq_one_letter_code
_entity_poly.pdbx_strand_id
1 'polypeptide(L)'
;NNLTRKEKNALKDFESDPSIIIKPADKGGGIVVQKKVDYIRESQRQLLDSNFYKKLEFDPTNQVKENVTFILQSYVDQGEITKKEYDFLAIKFPRIPFFY
;
A
#
# COMPACT_ATOMS: atom_id res chain seq x y z
N ASN A 1 -19.71 13.37 -23.94
CA ASN A 1 -19.69 13.99 -22.60
C ASN A 1 -21.05 13.71 -21.98
N ASN A 2 -21.15 12.70 -21.11
CA ASN A 2 -22.44 12.06 -20.76
C ASN A 2 -23.04 12.58 -19.44
N LEU A 3 -22.38 13.57 -18.82
CA LEU A 3 -22.83 14.22 -17.60
C LEU A 3 -23.11 15.69 -17.87
N THR A 4 -24.23 16.17 -17.36
CA THR A 4 -24.59 17.59 -17.33
C THR A 4 -23.62 18.36 -16.45
N ARG A 5 -23.59 19.69 -16.60
CA ARG A 5 -22.78 20.57 -15.74
C ARG A 5 -23.17 20.43 -14.26
N LYS A 6 -24.46 20.24 -13.98
CA LYS A 6 -24.97 20.09 -12.61
C LYS A 6 -24.46 18.78 -11.97
N GLU A 7 -24.53 17.66 -12.69
CA GLU A 7 -24.02 16.36 -12.20
C GLU A 7 -22.52 16.39 -11.98
N LYS A 8 -21.75 17.04 -12.87
CA LYS A 8 -20.31 17.22 -12.67
C LYS A 8 -19.99 18.03 -11.42
N ASN A 9 -20.75 19.09 -11.17
CA ASN A 9 -20.56 19.89 -9.96
C ASN A 9 -20.93 19.07 -8.71
N ALA A 10 -22.04 18.34 -8.73
CA ALA A 10 -22.43 17.47 -7.62
C ALA A 10 -21.37 16.40 -7.32
N LEU A 11 -20.73 15.82 -8.35
CA LEU A 11 -19.61 14.88 -8.14
C LEU A 11 -18.38 15.56 -7.54
N LYS A 12 -18.05 16.79 -7.94
CA LYS A 12 -16.96 17.56 -7.33
C LYS A 12 -17.25 17.89 -5.88
N ASP A 13 -18.47 18.32 -5.59
CA ASP A 13 -18.91 18.64 -4.23
C ASP A 13 -18.85 17.38 -3.35
N PHE A 14 -19.31 16.24 -3.88
CA PHE A 14 -19.21 14.93 -3.23
C PHE A 14 -17.76 14.50 -3.00
N GLU A 15 -16.88 14.61 -4.00
CA GLU A 15 -15.45 14.29 -3.88
C GLU A 15 -14.75 15.19 -2.86
N SER A 16 -15.22 16.44 -2.70
CA SER A 16 -14.65 17.41 -1.76
C SER A 16 -15.13 17.26 -0.31
N ASP A 17 -16.12 16.40 -0.04
CA ASP A 17 -16.66 16.21 1.31
C ASP A 17 -15.57 15.62 2.25
N PRO A 18 -15.11 16.37 3.27
CA PRO A 18 -14.03 15.92 4.14
C PRO A 18 -14.47 14.85 5.15
N SER A 19 -15.77 14.56 5.25
CA SER A 19 -16.35 13.58 6.17
C SER A 19 -16.32 12.15 5.62
N ILE A 20 -16.02 11.97 4.33
CA ILE A 20 -15.94 10.68 3.67
C ILE A 20 -14.53 10.36 3.19
N ILE A 21 -14.25 9.08 3.01
CA ILE A 21 -13.07 8.53 2.38
C ILE A 21 -13.55 7.76 1.15
N ILE A 22 -12.98 8.09 -0.01
CA ILE A 22 -13.22 7.43 -1.28
C ILE A 22 -11.94 6.71 -1.69
N LYS A 23 -12.01 5.39 -1.85
CA LYS A 23 -10.88 4.54 -2.25
C LYS A 23 -11.33 3.47 -3.24
N PRO A 24 -10.43 2.96 -4.10
CA PRO A 24 -10.71 1.74 -4.86
C PRO A 24 -11.07 0.60 -3.92
N ALA A 25 -12.05 -0.21 -4.30
CA ALA A 25 -12.31 -1.47 -3.60
C ALA A 25 -11.15 -2.43 -3.83
N ASP A 26 -10.80 -3.20 -2.80
CA ASP A 26 -9.75 -4.25 -2.88
C ASP A 26 -10.06 -5.28 -3.97
N LYS A 27 -11.35 -5.54 -4.24
CA LYS A 27 -11.82 -6.55 -5.21
C LYS A 27 -12.92 -6.00 -6.10
N GLY A 28 -13.01 -6.52 -7.33
CA GLY A 28 -14.14 -6.31 -8.23
C GLY A 28 -14.21 -4.94 -8.92
N GLY A 29 -13.12 -4.15 -8.89
CA GLY A 29 -13.04 -2.87 -9.61
C GLY A 29 -14.01 -1.78 -9.13
N GLY A 30 -14.61 -1.97 -7.94
CA GLY A 30 -15.55 -1.03 -7.35
C GLY A 30 -14.87 0.16 -6.66
N ILE A 31 -15.71 1.03 -6.09
CA ILE A 31 -15.30 2.17 -5.27
C ILE A 31 -15.93 2.00 -3.89
N VAL A 32 -15.13 2.16 -2.85
CA VAL A 32 -15.59 2.21 -1.46
C VAL A 32 -15.75 3.67 -1.07
N VAL A 33 -16.94 3.99 -0.55
CA VAL A 33 -17.22 5.26 0.12
C VAL A 33 -17.55 4.96 1.56
N GLN A 34 -16.76 5.49 2.49
CA GLN A 34 -16.93 5.26 3.91
C GLN A 34 -16.86 6.57 4.68
N LYS A 35 -17.57 6.66 5.80
CA LYS A 35 -17.36 7.75 6.76
C LYS A 35 -15.93 7.71 7.28
N LYS A 36 -15.26 8.85 7.22
CA LYS A 36 -13.86 9.01 7.66
C LYS A 36 -13.65 8.63 9.12
N VAL A 37 -14.63 8.91 9.98
CA VAL A 37 -14.57 8.56 11.41
C VAL A 37 -14.54 7.06 11.64
N ASP A 38 -15.33 6.30 10.88
CA ASP A 38 -15.41 4.84 11.01
C ASP A 38 -14.16 4.19 10.42
N TYR A 39 -13.67 4.73 9.29
CA TYR A 39 -12.41 4.35 8.66
C TYR A 39 -11.24 4.46 9.65
N ILE A 40 -11.04 5.64 10.26
CA ILE A 40 -9.96 5.87 11.22
C ILE A 40 -10.10 4.96 12.45
N ARG A 41 -11.32 4.83 12.98
CA ARG A 41 -11.57 3.98 14.15
C ARG A 41 -11.19 2.53 13.88
N GLU A 42 -11.54 2.01 12.71
CA GLU A 42 -11.24 0.64 12.35
C GLU A 42 -9.74 0.43 12.10
N SER A 43 -9.06 1.38 11.43
CA SER A 43 -7.60 1.32 11.27
C SER A 43 -6.89 1.30 12.63
N GLN A 44 -7.31 2.15 13.57
CA GLN A 44 -6.74 2.16 14.93
C GLN A 44 -7.02 0.85 15.67
N ARG A 45 -8.25 0.32 15.58
CA ARG A 45 -8.61 -0.96 16.22
C ARG A 45 -7.68 -2.08 15.78
N GLN A 46 -7.36 -2.16 14.48
CA GLN A 46 -6.47 -3.18 13.94
C GLN A 46 -5.01 -2.92 14.28
N LEU A 47 -4.51 -1.69 14.09
CA LEU A 47 -3.10 -1.35 14.34
C LEU A 47 -2.69 -1.43 15.81
N LEU A 48 -3.66 -1.31 16.74
CA LEU A 48 -3.44 -1.46 18.17
C LEU A 48 -3.56 -2.91 18.65
N ASP A 49 -3.97 -3.85 17.79
CA ASP A 49 -4.04 -5.26 18.14
C ASP A 49 -2.64 -5.89 18.13
N SER A 50 -2.06 -6.02 19.32
CA SER A 50 -0.73 -6.59 19.52
C SER A 50 -0.63 -8.10 19.26
N ASN A 51 -1.76 -8.80 19.05
CA ASN A 51 -1.73 -10.19 18.65
C ASN A 51 -1.31 -10.35 17.18
N PHE A 52 -1.58 -9.34 16.35
CA PHE A 52 -1.31 -9.36 14.91
C PHE A 52 -0.23 -8.36 14.47
N TYR A 53 -0.17 -7.19 15.11
CA TYR A 53 0.74 -6.12 14.72
C TYR A 53 1.74 -5.77 15.82
N LYS A 54 2.96 -5.47 15.42
CA LYS A 54 4.02 -4.96 16.30
C LYS A 54 4.56 -3.66 15.74
N LYS A 55 4.57 -2.61 16.56
CA LYS A 55 5.22 -1.35 16.22
C LYS A 55 6.74 -1.55 16.17
N LEU A 56 7.36 -1.03 15.12
CA LEU A 56 8.81 -1.00 14.96
C LEU A 56 9.37 0.32 15.48
N GLU A 57 10.53 0.27 16.13
CA GLU A 57 11.22 1.46 16.69
C GLU A 57 11.90 2.31 15.60
N PHE A 58 12.21 1.71 14.45
CA PHE A 58 12.84 2.36 13.31
C PHE A 58 12.35 1.74 12.00
N ASP A 59 12.59 2.45 10.89
CA ASP A 59 12.29 1.94 9.54
C ASP A 59 13.34 0.87 9.13
N PRO A 60 12.95 -0.41 8.99
CA PRO A 60 13.88 -1.48 8.65
C PRO A 60 14.16 -1.59 7.14
N THR A 61 13.57 -0.73 6.30
CA THR A 61 13.55 -0.90 4.84
C THR A 61 14.94 -1.08 4.23
N ASN A 62 15.92 -0.26 4.63
CA ASN A 62 17.28 -0.37 4.11
C ASN A 62 17.97 -1.66 4.57
N GLN A 63 17.80 -2.04 5.84
CA GLN A 63 18.36 -3.28 6.39
C GLN A 63 17.80 -4.52 5.68
N VAL A 64 16.47 -4.55 5.48
CA VAL A 64 15.82 -5.65 4.75
C VAL A 64 16.32 -5.69 3.30
N LYS A 65 16.46 -4.55 2.64
CA LYS A 65 16.98 -4.46 1.28
C LYS A 65 18.42 -4.99 1.17
N GLU A 66 19.29 -4.63 2.10
CA GLU A 66 20.67 -5.13 2.16
C GLU A 66 20.70 -6.65 2.34
N ASN A 67 19.90 -7.18 3.27
CA ASN A 67 19.78 -8.62 3.50
C ASN A 67 19.30 -9.37 2.25
N VAL A 68 18.26 -8.86 1.58
CA VAL A 68 17.76 -9.45 0.33
C VAL A 68 18.84 -9.44 -0.75
N THR A 69 19.53 -8.31 -0.91
CA THR A 69 20.59 -8.16 -1.92
C THR A 69 21.76 -9.12 -1.66
N PHE A 70 22.14 -9.29 -0.40
CA PHE A 70 23.16 -10.24 0.04
C PHE A 70 22.78 -11.69 -0.30
N ILE A 71 21.55 -12.11 0.04
CA ILE A 71 21.05 -13.46 -0.27
C ILE A 71 21.02 -13.68 -1.78
N LEU A 72 20.49 -12.73 -2.55
CA LEU A 72 20.41 -12.85 -4.01
C LEU A 72 21.80 -12.94 -4.64
N GLN A 73 22.79 -12.21 -4.14
CA GLN A 73 24.16 -12.32 -4.62
C GLN A 73 24.73 -13.72 -4.35
N SER A 74 24.47 -14.29 -3.17
CA SER A 74 24.91 -15.65 -2.85
C SER A 74 24.32 -16.71 -3.80
N TYR A 75 23.08 -16.51 -4.28
CA TYR A 75 22.44 -17.39 -5.26
C TYR A 75 22.99 -17.23 -6.68
N VAL A 76 23.40 -16.00 -7.05
CA VAL A 76 24.13 -15.78 -8.31
C VAL A 76 25.47 -16.50 -8.28
N ASP A 77 26.20 -16.38 -7.16
CA ASP A 77 27.54 -16.98 -7.00
C ASP A 77 27.47 -18.51 -7.01
N GLN A 78 26.37 -19.10 -6.52
CA GLN A 78 26.09 -20.54 -6.56
C GLN A 78 25.51 -21.01 -7.91
N GLY A 79 25.17 -20.09 -8.81
CA GLY A 79 24.55 -20.41 -10.10
C GLY A 79 23.09 -20.85 -10.01
N GLU A 80 22.42 -20.61 -8.88
CA GLU A 80 20.99 -20.94 -8.68
C GLU A 80 20.06 -19.95 -9.41
N ILE A 81 20.51 -18.70 -9.57
CA ILE A 81 19.80 -17.68 -10.35
C ILE A 81 20.75 -16.97 -11.31
N THR A 82 20.19 -16.54 -12.42
CA THR A 82 20.87 -15.71 -13.42
C THR A 82 20.97 -14.26 -12.95
N LYS A 83 21.87 -13.50 -13.59
CA LYS A 83 21.98 -12.05 -13.34
C LYS A 83 20.68 -11.30 -13.65
N LYS A 84 19.91 -11.76 -14.64
CA LYS A 84 18.61 -11.16 -14.99
C LYS A 84 17.57 -11.36 -13.89
N GLU A 85 17.54 -12.54 -13.28
CA GLU A 85 16.64 -12.82 -12.15
C GLU A 85 17.05 -12.03 -10.92
N TYR A 86 18.37 -11.89 -10.66
CA TYR A 86 18.87 -10.97 -9.65
C TYR A 86 18.35 -9.55 -9.87
N ASP A 87 18.51 -8.99 -11.07
CA ASP A 87 18.11 -7.59 -11.35
C ASP A 87 16.59 -7.39 -11.23
N PHE A 88 15.80 -8.44 -11.52
CA PHE A 88 14.35 -8.44 -11.32
C PHE A 88 13.95 -8.48 -9.84
N LEU A 89 14.62 -9.32 -9.03
CA LEU A 89 14.30 -9.52 -7.61
C LEU A 89 14.92 -8.44 -6.69
N ALA A 90 16.06 -7.87 -7.08
CA ALA A 90 16.76 -6.82 -6.34
C ALA A 90 16.07 -5.46 -6.52
N ILE A 91 14.92 -5.28 -5.86
CA ILE A 91 14.12 -4.07 -5.95
C ILE A 91 14.90 -2.87 -5.41
N LYS A 92 15.29 -1.96 -6.32
CA LYS A 92 16.07 -0.76 -5.96
C LYS A 92 15.32 0.20 -5.02
N PHE A 93 14.02 0.32 -5.20
CA PHE A 93 13.15 1.20 -4.43
C PHE A 93 11.93 0.40 -3.91
N PRO A 94 12.08 -0.32 -2.79
CA PRO A 94 11.00 -1.14 -2.24
C PRO A 94 9.81 -0.26 -1.85
N ARG A 95 8.59 -0.76 -2.11
CA ARG A 95 7.37 -0.09 -1.68
C ARG A 95 7.03 -0.55 -0.26
N ILE A 96 6.86 0.40 0.64
CA ILE A 96 6.35 0.12 1.99
C ILE A 96 4.83 -0.08 1.88
N PRO A 97 4.27 -1.15 2.45
CA PRO A 97 2.82 -1.36 2.45
C PRO A 97 2.11 -0.20 3.14
N PHE A 98 1.06 0.32 2.51
CA PHE A 98 0.15 1.26 3.15
C PHE A 98 -0.97 0.48 3.83
N PHE A 99 -1.34 0.89 5.04
CA PHE A 99 -2.52 0.38 5.71
C PHE A 99 -3.76 1.02 5.08
N TYR A 100 -4.71 0.19 4.64
CA TYR A 100 -5.93 0.62 3.97
C TYR A 100 -7.08 0.86 4.92
#